data_AF-A0A968YTW4-F1
#
_entry.id   AF-A0A968YTW4-F1
#
_cell.length_a   1.000
_cell.length_b   1.000
_cell.length_c   1.000
_cell.angle_alpha   90.00
_cell.angle_beta   90.00
_cell.angle_gamma   90.00
#
_symmetry.space_group_name_H-M   'P 1'
#
loop_
_entity.id
_entity.type
_entity.pdbx_description
1 polymer ?
#
loop_
_entity_poly.entity_id
_entity_poly.type
_entity_poly.pdbx_seq_one_letter_code
_entity_poly.pdbx_strand_id
1 'polypeptide(L)'
;MKEQVELISVLVKAGEYDLIRDYFFIAPQKTWLMFGGTVKRLSPELYDPIFSKFRAIDSLLGQANPSQSSLTSNLNELNKLLDSAVKVSDERL
;
A
#
# COMPACT_ATOMS: atom_id res chain seq x y z
N MET A 1 2.09 -4.00 8.28
CA MET A 1 1.81 -3.34 6.98
C MET A 1 1.86 -4.33 5.82
N LYS A 2 2.98 -5.05 5.59
CA LYS A 2 3.11 -6.03 4.51
C LYS A 2 2.03 -7.12 4.51
N GLU A 3 1.82 -7.78 5.65
CA GLU A 3 0.76 -8.79 5.84
C GLU A 3 -0.64 -8.24 5.50
N GLN A 4 -0.89 -6.96 5.79
CA GLN A 4 -2.17 -6.33 5.47
C GLN A 4 -2.31 -6.10 3.96
N VAL A 5 -1.26 -5.63 3.28
CA VAL A 5 -1.25 -5.49 1.81
C VAL A 5 -1.41 -6.84 1.12
N GLU A 6 -0.86 -7.91 1.68
CA GLU A 6 -1.06 -9.28 1.20
C GLU A 6 -2.51 -9.75 1.39
N LEU A 7 -3.11 -9.52 2.57
CA LEU A 7 -4.53 -9.80 2.81
C LEU A 7 -5.43 -9.05 1.83
N ILE A 8 -5.16 -7.76 1.60
CA ILE A 8 -5.89 -6.94 0.63
C ILE A 8 -5.75 -7.54 -0.78
N SER A 9 -4.55 -8.02 -1.15
CA SER A 9 -4.33 -8.67 -2.44
C SER A 9 -5.16 -9.95 -2.61
N VAL A 10 -5.36 -10.71 -1.53
CA VAL A 10 -6.27 -11.88 -1.52
C VAL A 10 -7.72 -11.44 -1.71
N LEU A 11 -8.16 -10.41 -1.00
CA LEU A 11 -9.52 -9.89 -1.11
C LEU A 11 -9.81 -9.31 -2.51
N VAL A 12 -8.84 -8.66 -3.16
CA VAL A 12 -8.98 -8.16 -4.54
C VAL A 12 -9.21 -9.33 -5.49
N LYS A 13 -8.50 -10.44 -5.30
CA LYS A 13 -8.69 -11.66 -6.11
C LYS A 13 -10.07 -12.28 -5.88
N ALA A 14 -10.59 -12.19 -4.66
CA ALA A 14 -11.92 -12.67 -4.29
C ALA A 14 -13.06 -11.72 -4.72
N GLY A 15 -12.76 -10.48 -5.14
CA GLY A 15 -13.77 -9.48 -5.50
C GLY A 15 -14.46 -8.83 -4.30
N GLU A 16 -13.88 -8.98 -3.10
CA GLU A 16 -14.46 -8.54 -1.83
C GLU A 16 -14.17 -7.04 -1.56
N TYR A 17 -14.59 -6.16 -2.47
CA TYR A 17 -14.20 -4.73 -2.44
C TYR A 17 -14.76 -3.96 -1.25
N ASP A 18 -15.91 -4.34 -0.72
CA ASP A 18 -16.49 -3.72 0.47
C ASP A 18 -15.63 -4.00 1.71
N LEU A 19 -15.19 -5.25 1.89
CA LEU A 19 -14.24 -5.60 2.95
C LEU A 19 -12.91 -4.87 2.78
N ILE A 20 -12.42 -4.73 1.54
CA ILE A 20 -11.16 -4.00 1.31
C ILE A 20 -11.29 -2.54 1.74
N ARG A 21 -12.41 -1.86 1.47
CA ARG A 21 -12.61 -0.46 1.90
C ARG A 21 -12.48 -0.34 3.42
N ASP A 22 -13.05 -1.27 4.17
CA ASP A 22 -12.95 -1.26 5.62
C ASP A 22 -11.52 -1.54 6.12
N TYR A 23 -10.81 -2.49 5.51
CA TYR A 23 -9.46 -2.86 5.96
C TYR A 23 -8.33 -1.94 5.45
N PHE A 24 -8.45 -1.40 4.23
CA PHE A 24 -7.39 -0.66 3.55
C PHE A 24 -7.09 0.70 4.19
N PHE A 25 -8.13 1.37 4.69
CA PHE A 25 -7.99 2.70 5.30
C PHE A 25 -7.60 2.66 6.77
N ILE A 26 -7.95 1.60 7.49
CA ILE A 26 -7.79 1.59 8.94
C ILE A 26 -6.34 1.29 9.33
N ALA A 27 -5.68 0.35 8.67
CA ALA A 27 -4.39 -0.15 9.16
C ALA A 27 -3.18 0.18 8.25
N PRO A 28 -3.17 -0.15 6.95
CA PRO A 28 -2.00 0.06 6.09
C PRO A 28 -1.61 1.54 5.94
N GLN A 29 -2.58 2.40 5.59
CA GLN A 29 -2.32 3.82 5.34
C GLN A 29 -1.91 4.55 6.63
N LYS A 30 -2.58 4.27 7.77
CA LYS A 30 -2.17 4.82 9.08
C LYS A 30 -0.78 4.36 9.49
N THR A 31 -0.45 3.08 9.29
CA THR A 31 0.90 2.57 9.57
C THR A 31 1.93 3.26 8.68
N TRP A 32 1.61 3.49 7.39
CA TRP A 32 2.49 4.23 6.48
C TRP A 32 2.67 5.69 6.90
N LEU A 33 1.64 6.38 7.40
CA LEU A 33 1.82 7.76 7.88
C LEU A 33 2.79 7.84 9.08
N MET A 34 2.84 6.81 9.92
CA MET A 34 3.81 6.73 11.03
C MET A 34 5.21 6.32 10.56
N PHE A 35 5.31 5.27 9.75
CA PHE A 35 6.58 4.73 9.26
C PHE A 35 7.23 5.58 8.14
N GLY A 36 6.39 6.23 7.33
CA GLY A 36 6.78 7.01 6.17
C GLY A 36 7.61 8.23 6.52
N GLY A 37 7.52 8.77 7.75
CA GLY A 37 8.44 9.82 8.22
C GLY A 37 9.90 9.35 8.24
N THR A 38 10.14 8.12 8.71
CA THR A 38 11.48 7.51 8.72
C THR A 38 11.96 7.24 7.29
N VAL A 39 11.10 6.67 6.43
CA VAL A 39 11.45 6.44 5.03
C VAL A 39 11.74 7.74 4.30
N LYS A 40 10.94 8.78 4.50
CA LYS A 40 11.17 10.12 3.91
C LYS A 40 12.52 10.69 4.30
N ARG A 41 13.01 10.42 5.52
CA ARG A 41 14.32 10.86 5.99
C ARG A 41 15.47 10.04 5.39
N LEU A 42 15.31 8.71 5.32
CA LEU A 42 16.39 7.80 4.93
C LEU A 42 16.50 7.60 3.42
N SER A 43 15.37 7.59 2.71
CA SER A 43 15.22 7.47 1.26
C SER A 43 13.96 8.24 0.78
N PRO A 44 14.08 9.57 0.61
CA PRO A 44 13.00 10.41 0.07
C PRO A 44 12.41 9.90 -1.25
N GLU A 45 13.26 9.29 -2.08
CA GLU A 45 12.91 8.71 -3.38
C GLU A 45 11.91 7.55 -3.30
N LEU A 46 11.79 6.88 -2.14
CA LEU A 46 10.80 5.81 -1.92
C LEU A 46 9.48 6.35 -1.35
N TYR A 47 9.52 7.50 -0.68
CA TYR A 47 8.35 8.04 0.02
C TYR A 47 7.21 8.39 -0.96
N ASP A 48 7.50 9.20 -1.97
CA ASP A 48 6.49 9.67 -2.92
C ASP A 48 5.88 8.53 -3.75
N PRO A 49 6.65 7.55 -4.27
CA PRO A 49 6.10 6.37 -4.92
C PRO A 49 5.15 5.56 -4.03
N ILE A 50 5.54 5.29 -2.77
CA ILE A 50 4.69 4.51 -1.85
C ILE A 50 3.40 5.26 -1.55
N PHE A 51 3.50 6.56 -1.22
CA PHE A 51 2.33 7.38 -0.94
C PHE A 51 1.40 7.50 -2.17
N SER A 52 1.98 7.62 -3.37
CA SER A 52 1.23 7.61 -4.62
C SER A 52 0.45 6.31 -4.82
N LYS A 53 1.05 5.15 -4.50
CA LYS A 53 0.36 3.85 -4.59
C LYS A 53 -0.80 3.73 -3.61
N PHE A 54 -0.64 4.20 -2.37
CA PHE A 54 -1.77 4.26 -1.43
C PHE A 54 -2.93 5.09 -1.97
N ARG A 55 -2.67 6.27 -2.52
CA ARG A 55 -3.71 7.13 -3.13
C ARG A 55 -4.36 6.50 -4.37
N ALA A 56 -3.58 5.81 -5.20
CA ALA A 56 -4.10 5.13 -6.38
C ALA A 56 -5.05 3.98 -6.01
N ILE A 57 -4.70 3.18 -5.00
CA ILE A 57 -5.54 2.07 -4.52
C ILE A 57 -6.81 2.61 -3.88
N ASP A 58 -6.69 3.63 -3.03
CA ASP A 58 -7.83 4.36 -2.45
C ASP A 58 -8.79 4.84 -3.54
N SER A 59 -8.28 5.61 -4.52
CA SER A 59 -9.08 6.12 -5.63
C SER A 59 -9.79 5.02 -6.41
N LEU A 60 -9.11 3.90 -6.69
CA LEU A 60 -9.72 2.74 -7.36
C LEU A 60 -10.83 2.09 -6.53
N LEU A 61 -10.63 1.95 -5.21
CA LEU A 61 -11.64 1.40 -4.31
C LEU A 61 -12.85 2.32 -4.16
N GLY A 62 -12.68 3.64 -4.30
CA GLY A 62 -13.77 4.60 -4.32
C GLY A 62 -14.66 4.54 -5.57
N GLN A 63 -14.26 3.82 -6.61
CA GLN A 63 -15.07 3.65 -7.82
C GLN A 63 -16.24 2.68 -7.59
N ALA A 64 -17.35 2.90 -8.30
CA ALA A 64 -18.52 2.01 -8.23
C ALA A 64 -18.18 0.57 -8.66
N ASN A 65 -17.32 0.43 -9.67
CA ASN A 65 -16.78 -0.85 -10.14
C ASN A 65 -15.24 -0.77 -10.17
N PRO A 66 -14.57 -1.12 -9.07
CA PRO A 66 -13.11 -1.09 -9.01
C PRO A 66 -12.48 -2.05 -10.02
N SER A 67 -11.47 -1.58 -10.75
CA SER A 67 -10.71 -2.43 -11.67
C SER A 67 -9.81 -3.39 -10.89
N GLN A 68 -10.16 -4.69 -10.92
CA GLN A 68 -9.40 -5.75 -10.26
C GLN A 68 -7.92 -5.79 -10.72
N SER A 69 -7.70 -5.64 -12.03
CA SER A 69 -6.35 -5.68 -12.62
C SER A 69 -5.53 -4.47 -12.18
N SER A 70 -6.13 -3.28 -12.15
CA SER A 70 -5.47 -2.07 -11.67
C SER A 70 -5.17 -2.14 -10.17
N LEU A 71 -6.09 -2.65 -9.36
CA LEU A 71 -5.88 -2.87 -7.93
C LEU A 71 -4.74 -3.85 -7.69
N THR A 72 -4.77 -5.00 -8.37
CA THR A 72 -3.72 -6.02 -8.26
C THR A 72 -2.35 -5.46 -8.67
N SER A 73 -2.28 -4.70 -9.76
CA SER A 73 -1.03 -4.08 -10.22
C SER A 73 -0.48 -3.10 -9.18
N ASN A 74 -1.31 -2.18 -8.68
CA ASN A 74 -0.88 -1.20 -7.68
C ASN A 74 -0.49 -1.84 -6.35
N LEU A 75 -1.17 -2.90 -5.90
CA LEU A 75 -0.81 -3.64 -4.69
C LEU A 75 0.52 -4.38 -4.83
N ASN A 76 0.78 -5.01 -5.98
CA ASN A 76 2.05 -5.66 -6.25
C ASN A 76 3.22 -4.66 -6.26
N GLU A 77 3.02 -3.51 -6.88
CA GLU A 77 4.03 -2.44 -6.88
C GLU A 77 4.22 -1.84 -5.48
N LEU A 78 3.15 -1.63 -4.72
CA LEU A 78 3.23 -1.19 -3.33
C LEU A 78 4.04 -2.19 -2.49
N ASN A 79 3.78 -3.49 -2.60
CA ASN A 79 4.54 -4.51 -1.88
C ASN A 79 6.04 -4.46 -2.21
N LYS A 80 6.41 -4.30 -3.50
CA LYS A 80 7.82 -4.16 -3.90
C LYS A 80 8.47 -2.92 -3.30
N LEU A 81 7.77 -1.79 -3.31
CA LEU A 81 8.28 -0.54 -2.74
C LEU A 81 8.43 -0.63 -1.22
N LEU A 82 7.49 -1.28 -0.53
CA LEU A 82 7.57 -1.53 0.90
C LEU A 82 8.76 -2.44 1.26
N ASP A 83 9.04 -3.48 0.46
CA ASP A 83 10.23 -4.31 0.65
C ASP A 83 11.53 -3.50 0.50
N SER A 84 11.60 -2.59 -0.47
CA SER A 84 12.74 -1.68 -0.60
C SER A 84 12.85 -0.72 0.59
N ALA A 85 11.73 -0.18 1.07
CA ALA A 85 11.72 0.75 2.20
C ALA A 85 12.15 0.08 3.52
N VAL A 86 11.75 -1.17 3.75
CA VAL A 86 12.20 -1.97 4.90
C VAL A 86 13.72 -2.18 4.83
N LYS A 87 14.25 -2.63 3.68
CA LYS A 87 15.71 -2.81 3.52
C LYS A 87 16.50 -1.54 3.81
N VAL A 88 16.07 -0.40 3.27
CA VAL A 88 16.74 0.88 3.56
C VAL A 88 16.67 1.21 5.04
N SER A 89 15.54 0.97 5.69
CA SER A 89 15.40 1.22 7.13
C SER A 89 16.33 0.32 7.93
N ASP A 90 16.45 -0.97 7.60
CA ASP A 90 17.28 -1.93 8.31
C ASP A 90 18.78 -1.71 8.08
N GLU A 91 19.18 -1.25 6.89
CA GLU A 91 20.59 -0.99 6.55
C GLU A 91 21.12 0.36 7.07
N ARG A 92 20.23 1.33 7.34
CA ARG A 92 20.61 2.71 7.71
C ARG A 92 20.26 3.11 9.15
N LEU A 93 19.61 2.24 9.91
CA LEU A 93 19.42 2.38 11.37
C LEU A 93 20.52 1.62 12.12
#